data_AF-A0A170AGN5-F1
#
_entry.id   AF-A0A170AGN5-F1
#
_cell.length_a   1.000
_cell.length_b   1.000
_cell.length_c   1.000
_cell.angle_alpha   90.00
_cell.angle_beta   90.00
_cell.angle_gamma   90.00
#
_symmetry.space_group_name_H-M   'P 1'
#
loop_
_entity.id
_entity.type
_entity.pdbx_description
1 polymer ?
#
loop_
_entity_poly.entity_id
_entity_poly.type
_entity_poly.pdbx_seq_one_letter_code
_entity_poly.pdbx_strand_id
1 'polypeptide(L)'
;MNSSTSRLNPFAMMLDPEAVISAMEDSLNLRRLRQRICRPLDKPLIPKTHGVDRVIQREFDMVIDTEEFMNTGSEIYAVAQPALHAVH
;
A
#
# COMPACT_ATOMS: atom_id res chain seq x y z
N MET A 1 -14.69 14.22 15.40
CA MET A 1 -13.48 14.72 14.71
C MET A 1 -12.35 13.75 14.99
N ASN A 2 -12.15 12.75 14.11
CA ASN A 2 -11.22 11.63 14.36
C ASN A 2 -10.28 11.40 13.13
N SER A 3 -10.06 12.42 12.30
CA SER A 3 -9.48 12.27 10.96
C SER A 3 -7.96 12.06 10.92
N SER A 4 -7.23 12.27 12.02
CA SER A 4 -5.77 12.08 12.05
C SER A 4 -5.37 10.63 12.27
N THR A 5 -6.08 9.89 13.13
CA THR A 5 -5.84 8.47 13.40
C THR A 5 -6.14 7.58 12.19
N SER A 6 -7.16 7.90 11.38
CA SER A 6 -7.44 7.15 10.14
C SER A 6 -6.40 7.38 9.03
N ARG A 7 -5.61 8.46 9.10
CA ARG A 7 -4.52 8.72 8.13
C ARG A 7 -3.24 7.97 8.47
N LEU A 8 -3.08 7.61 9.75
CA LEU A 8 -1.89 6.91 10.26
C LEU A 8 -2.02 5.39 10.17
N ASN A 9 -3.24 4.86 10.19
CA ASN A 9 -3.50 3.44 10.03
C ASN A 9 -4.54 3.20 8.92
N PRO A 10 -4.13 2.62 7.77
CA PRO A 10 -5.01 2.41 6.62
C PRO A 10 -6.16 1.42 6.92
N PHE A 11 -6.07 0.65 8.00
CA PHE A 11 -7.06 -0.33 8.39
C PHE A 11 -7.94 0.13 9.56
N ALA A 12 -7.74 1.33 10.10
CA ALA A 12 -8.55 1.84 11.21
C ALA A 12 -10.06 1.90 10.88
N MET A 13 -10.38 2.08 9.59
CA MET A 13 -11.77 2.08 9.10
C MET A 13 -12.42 0.68 9.09
N MET A 14 -11.65 -0.41 9.23
CA MET A 14 -12.18 -1.77 9.31
C MET A 14 -12.75 -2.14 10.69
N LEU A 15 -12.47 -1.34 11.73
CA LEU A 15 -12.95 -1.58 13.08
C LEU A 15 -14.45 -1.27 13.26
N ASP A 16 -14.99 -0.41 12.40
CA ASP A 16 -16.41 -0.04 12.39
C ASP A 16 -16.89 0.19 10.94
N PRO A 17 -17.24 -0.90 10.22
CA PRO A 17 -17.62 -0.80 8.82
C PRO A 17 -18.94 -0.04 8.61
N GLU A 18 -19.87 -0.09 9.57
CA GLU A 18 -21.18 0.55 9.45
C GLU A 18 -21.05 2.09 9.44
N ALA A 19 -20.18 2.64 10.29
CA ALA A 19 -19.89 4.06 10.30
C ALA A 19 -19.27 4.54 8.98
N VAL A 20 -18.47 3.70 8.32
CA VAL A 20 -17.89 4.01 7.01
C VAL A 20 -18.97 4.07 5.93
N ILE A 21 -19.88 3.10 5.90
CA ILE A 21 -20.97 3.05 4.92
C ILE A 21 -21.87 4.28 5.08
N SER A 22 -22.29 4.60 6.29
CA SER A 22 -23.11 5.79 6.57
C SER A 22 -22.42 7.08 6.12
N ALA A 23 -21.13 7.25 6.43
CA ALA A 23 -20.36 8.41 5.98
C ALA A 23 -20.19 8.47 4.45
N MET A 24 -20.13 7.32 3.77
CA MET A 24 -20.10 7.25 2.31
C MET A 24 -21.43 7.69 1.70
N GLU A 25 -22.56 7.28 2.28
CA GLU A 25 -23.90 7.66 1.82
C GLU A 25 -24.13 9.17 1.93
N ASP A 26 -23.65 9.81 2.99
CA ASP A 26 -23.82 11.26 3.20
C ASP A 26 -22.86 12.12 2.36
N SER A 27 -21.84 11.52 1.73
CA SER A 27 -20.80 12.25 1.01
C SER A 27 -21.26 12.81 -0.33
N LEU A 28 -21.51 14.13 -0.37
CA LEU A 28 -21.79 14.87 -1.62
C LEU A 28 -20.64 14.78 -2.64
N ASN A 29 -19.40 14.70 -2.18
CA ASN A 29 -18.23 14.58 -3.05
C ASN A 29 -18.19 13.23 -3.76
N LEU A 30 -18.43 12.13 -3.04
CA LEU A 30 -18.51 10.80 -3.65
C LEU A 30 -19.70 10.70 -4.60
N ARG A 31 -20.86 11.28 -4.25
CA ARG A 31 -22.04 11.35 -5.13
C ARG A 31 -21.78 12.09 -6.45
N ARG A 32 -20.94 13.13 -6.42
CA ARG A 32 -20.55 13.91 -7.61
C ARG A 32 -19.39 13.31 -8.38
N LEU A 33 -18.70 12.31 -7.81
CA LEU A 33 -17.56 11.68 -8.44
C LEU A 33 -18.04 10.88 -9.66
N ARG A 34 -17.89 11.49 -10.84
CA ARG A 34 -18.16 10.80 -12.10
C ARG A 34 -17.20 9.62 -12.21
N GLN A 35 -17.74 8.42 -12.37
CA GLN A 35 -16.97 7.23 -12.69
C GLN A 35 -16.13 7.53 -13.94
N ARG A 36 -14.85 7.82 -13.74
CA ARG A 36 -13.85 7.69 -14.78
C ARG A 36 -13.38 6.26 -14.65
N ILE A 37 -13.50 5.49 -15.73
CA ILE A 37 -12.82 4.20 -15.80
C ILE A 37 -11.32 4.52 -15.79
N CYS A 38 -10.75 4.60 -14.60
CA CYS A 38 -9.32 4.67 -14.44
C CYS A 38 -8.80 3.30 -14.84
N ARG A 39 -8.08 3.28 -15.97
CA ARG A 39 -7.35 2.13 -16.49
C ARG A 39 -5.85 2.30 -16.23
N PRO A 40 -5.41 2.53 -14.97
CA PRO A 40 -4.00 2.78 -14.69
C PRO A 40 -3.12 1.57 -15.01
N LEU A 41 -3.73 0.37 -15.11
CA LEU A 41 -3.05 -0.89 -15.39
C LEU A 41 -3.37 -1.49 -16.78
N ASP A 42 -4.44 -1.07 -17.48
CA ASP A 42 -4.78 -1.65 -18.80
C ASP A 42 -3.74 -1.28 -19.87
N LYS A 43 -2.95 -0.23 -19.64
CA LYS A 43 -1.77 0.08 -20.42
C LYS A 43 -0.58 -0.05 -19.49
N PRO A 44 0.10 -1.22 -19.43
CA PRO A 44 1.40 -1.28 -18.78
C PRO A 44 2.29 -0.24 -19.47
N LEU A 45 2.50 0.90 -18.80
CA LEU A 45 3.36 1.99 -19.25
C LEU A 45 4.83 1.62 -19.17
N ILE A 46 5.15 0.45 -18.62
CA ILE A 46 6.49 -0.11 -18.59
C ILE A 46 6.81 -0.53 -20.03
N PRO A 47 7.68 0.21 -20.74
CA PRO A 47 8.14 -0.24 -22.05
C PRO A 47 8.80 -1.59 -21.83
N LYS A 48 8.41 -2.61 -22.61
CA LYS A 48 9.14 -3.89 -22.59
C LYS A 48 10.54 -3.58 -23.09
N THR A 49 11.49 -3.49 -22.17
CA THR A 49 12.91 -3.32 -22.45
C THR A 49 13.38 -4.57 -23.19
N HIS A 50 13.53 -4.46 -24.50
CA HIS A 50 14.14 -5.51 -25.32
C HIS A 50 15.61 -5.12 -25.52
N GLY A 51 16.55 -5.95 -25.05
CA GLY A 51 17.99 -5.73 -25.23
C GLY A 51 18.76 -5.45 -23.93
N VAL A 52 19.73 -4.54 -23.98
CA VAL A 52 20.71 -4.25 -22.91
C VAL A 52 20.03 -3.86 -21.59
N ASP A 53 18.95 -3.09 -21.64
CA ASP A 53 18.17 -2.68 -20.47
C ASP A 53 17.60 -3.87 -19.67
N ARG A 54 17.29 -4.99 -20.33
CA ARG A 54 16.80 -6.21 -19.66
C ARG A 54 17.93 -6.97 -18.95
N VAL A 55 19.14 -6.90 -19.49
CA VAL A 55 20.33 -7.49 -18.85
C VAL A 55 20.68 -6.71 -17.60
N ILE A 56 20.70 -5.37 -17.70
CA ILE A 56 20.93 -4.47 -16.57
C ILE A 56 19.87 -4.68 -15.48
N GLN A 57 18.58 -4.72 -15.85
CA GLN A 57 17.51 -4.97 -14.89
C GLN A 57 17.68 -6.31 -14.16
N ARG A 58 18.06 -7.37 -14.88
CA ARG A 58 18.29 -8.69 -14.29
C ARG A 58 19.45 -8.69 -13.29
N GLU A 59 20.53 -7.97 -13.57
CA GLU A 59 21.65 -7.84 -12.64
C GLU A 59 21.20 -7.16 -11.33
N PHE A 60 20.39 -6.09 -11.43
CA PHE A 60 19.81 -5.43 -10.26
C PHE A 60 18.87 -6.36 -9.47
N ASP A 61 17.97 -7.07 -10.15
CA ASP A 61 17.06 -8.03 -9.51
C ASP A 61 17.85 -9.11 -8.74
N MET A 62 18.93 -9.62 -9.35
CA MET A 62 19.81 -10.61 -8.70
C MET A 62 20.50 -10.08 -7.46
N VAL A 63 20.99 -8.84 -7.47
CA VAL A 63 21.62 -8.22 -6.28
C VAL A 63 20.61 -8.16 -5.13
N ILE A 64 19.38 -7.71 -5.40
CA ILE A 64 18.32 -7.61 -4.39
C ILE A 64 17.97 -8.97 -3.81
N ASP A 65 17.82 -10.00 -4.65
CA ASP A 65 17.50 -11.36 -4.19
C ASP A 65 18.63 -11.95 -3.32
N THR A 66 19.88 -11.53 -3.53
CA THR A 66 21.03 -11.96 -2.73
C THR A 66 21.23 -11.16 -1.44
N GLU A 67 20.65 -9.96 -1.34
CA GLU A 67 20.79 -9.13 -0.15
C GLU A 67 19.94 -9.67 1.02
N GLU A 68 20.62 -10.20 2.03
CA GLU A 68 20.01 -10.77 3.25
C GLU A 68 19.17 -9.75 4.05
N PHE A 69 19.43 -8.45 3.85
CA PHE A 69 18.70 -7.33 4.45
C PHE A 69 17.18 -7.42 4.23
N MET A 70 16.71 -7.86 3.05
CA MET A 70 15.28 -7.93 2.74
C MET A 70 14.52 -9.00 3.56
N ASN A 71 15.22 -10.02 4.07
CA ASN A 71 14.63 -11.05 4.91
C ASN A 71 14.46 -10.61 6.39
N THR A 72 15.17 -9.55 6.80
CA THR A 72 15.07 -9.00 8.18
C THR A 72 13.91 -8.03 8.39
N GLY A 73 13.17 -7.67 7.32
CA GLY A 73 12.05 -6.73 7.41
C GLY A 73 11.02 -7.14 8.48
N SER A 74 10.74 -8.44 8.62
CA SER A 74 9.84 -8.99 9.63
C SER A 74 10.27 -8.65 11.07
N GLU A 75 11.56 -8.74 11.38
CA GLU A 75 12.10 -8.48 12.71
C GLU A 75 12.09 -6.97 13.03
N ILE A 76 12.39 -6.12 12.04
CA ILE A 76 12.39 -4.66 12.20
C ILE A 76 10.96 -4.12 12.40
N TYR A 77 9.97 -4.66 11.68
CA TYR A 77 8.56 -4.30 11.90
C TYR A 77 8.07 -4.72 13.30
N ALA A 78 8.50 -5.87 13.81
CA ALA A 78 8.16 -6.32 15.17
C ALA A 78 8.75 -5.40 16.25
N VAL A 79 10.00 -4.96 16.10
CA VAL A 79 10.68 -4.04 17.05
C VAL A 79 10.10 -2.62 17.00
N ALA A 80 9.66 -2.16 15.83
CA ALA A 80 9.10 -0.81 15.65
C ALA A 80 7.66 -0.65 16.18
N GLN A 81 7.01 -1.72 16.63
CA GLN A 81 5.66 -1.69 17.21
C GLN A 81 5.69 -1.83 18.75
N PRO A 82 5.86 -0.73 19.50
CA PRO A 82 5.84 -0.76 20.97
C PRO A 82 4.50 -1.27 21.57
N ALA A 83 3.41 -1.27 20.79
CA ALA A 83 2.10 -1.73 21.24
C ALA A 83 1.95 -3.27 21.33
N LEU A 84 2.79 -4.06 20.65
CA LEU A 84 2.72 -5.53 20.71
C LEU A 84 3.48 -6.12 21.90
N HIS A 85 4.42 -5.38 22.50
CA HIS A 85 5.19 -5.82 23.66
C HIS A 85 4.46 -5.63 25.01
N ALA A 86 3.31 -4.95 25.04
CA ALA A 86 2.56 -4.64 26.26
C ALA A 86 1.49 -5.70 26.64
N VAL A 87 1.42 -6.82 25.93
CA VAL A 87 0.56 -7.95 26.28
C VAL A 87 1.43 -9.11 26.74
N HIS A 88 1.94 -9.00 27.97
CA HIS A 88 2.36 -10.16 28.74
C HIS A 88 2.20 -9.91 30.24
#